data_AF-A0A4R2GKZ9-F1
#
_entry.id   AF-A0A4R2GKZ9-F1
#
_cell.length_a   1.000
_cell.length_b   1.000
_cell.length_c   1.000
_cell.angle_alpha   90.00
_cell.angle_beta   90.00
_cell.angle_gamma   90.00
#
_symmetry.space_group_name_H-M   'P 1'
#
loop_
_entity.id
_entity.type
_entity.pdbx_description
1 polymer ?
#
loop_
_entity_poly.entity_id
_entity_poly.type
_entity_poly.pdbx_seq_one_letter_code
_entity_poly.pdbx_strand_id
1 'polypeptide(L)'
;MKLACGPDGTGLPGGDGIMRVVLYGQPRAEGEGSAGDAAKSEIQRRRLDPAPRAWDLLSIALSVVTADFAALRDKSPDGWTREIELDIAVADAPFWNGQARALAEALAFLTTDRWALRFHEGGMLPAPPREPARPPESCVVLLSGGLDSLIGAIDLTAAGHKPFAISQTVCVFHGMVGTDSTG
;
A
#
# COMPACT_ATOMS: atom_id res chain seq x y z
N MET A 1 9.88 13.99 -5.94
CA MET A 1 8.96 13.31 -6.88
C MET A 1 7.54 13.53 -6.38
N LYS A 2 6.61 13.79 -7.29
CA LYS A 2 5.20 14.01 -6.94
C LYS A 2 4.32 12.99 -7.64
N LEU A 3 3.42 12.36 -6.89
CA LEU A 3 2.46 11.42 -7.44
C LEU A 3 1.03 11.79 -7.03
N ALA A 4 0.10 11.56 -7.94
CA ALA A 4 -1.33 11.66 -7.70
C ALA A 4 -1.95 10.26 -7.83
N CYS A 5 -2.43 9.71 -6.74
CA CYS A 5 -2.89 8.33 -6.64
C CYS A 5 -4.39 8.30 -6.34
N GLY A 6 -5.18 7.78 -7.26
CA GLY A 6 -6.62 7.68 -7.04
C GLY A 6 -7.31 6.86 -8.09
N PRO A 7 -8.61 6.61 -7.91
CA PRO A 7 -9.42 6.03 -8.96
C PRO A 7 -9.37 6.86 -10.24
N ASP A 8 -9.76 6.18 -11.30
CA ASP A 8 -9.95 6.79 -12.60
C ASP A 8 -11.04 7.87 -12.55
N GLY A 9 -10.79 9.01 -13.20
CA GLY A 9 -11.70 10.16 -13.20
C GLY A 9 -11.72 11.00 -11.91
N THR A 10 -10.97 10.63 -10.86
CA THR A 10 -10.88 11.46 -9.64
C THR A 10 -10.13 12.77 -9.94
N GLY A 11 -10.71 13.89 -9.48
CA GLY A 11 -10.20 15.26 -9.63
C GLY A 11 -8.97 15.56 -8.77
N LEU A 12 -7.95 14.72 -8.86
CA LEU A 12 -6.65 14.94 -8.22
C LEU A 12 -5.82 15.96 -8.99
N PRO A 13 -4.86 16.63 -8.33
CA PRO A 13 -3.91 17.53 -8.99
C PRO A 13 -3.21 16.84 -10.16
N GLY A 14 -3.23 17.48 -11.32
CA GLY A 14 -2.48 17.10 -12.51
C GLY A 14 -1.51 18.21 -12.94
N GLY A 15 -0.58 17.88 -13.83
CA GLY A 15 0.39 18.83 -14.39
C GLY A 15 1.74 18.19 -14.67
N ASP A 16 2.62 18.95 -15.30
CA ASP A 16 3.98 18.51 -15.62
C ASP A 16 4.73 18.11 -14.33
N GLY A 17 5.36 16.93 -14.36
CA GLY A 17 6.14 16.40 -13.24
C GLY A 17 5.33 15.67 -12.15
N ILE A 18 4.01 15.51 -12.32
CA ILE A 18 3.17 14.66 -11.46
C ILE A 18 2.93 13.32 -12.15
N MET A 19 3.37 12.23 -11.54
CA MET A 19 3.04 10.88 -12.02
C MET A 19 1.64 10.49 -11.55
N ARG A 20 0.74 10.21 -12.49
CA ARG A 20 -0.60 9.70 -12.18
C ARG A 20 -0.52 8.19 -11.90
N VAL A 21 -1.17 7.75 -10.83
CA VAL A 21 -1.33 6.34 -10.48
C VAL A 21 -2.81 6.01 -10.37
N VAL A 22 -3.29 5.10 -11.21
CA VAL A 22 -4.67 4.60 -11.18
C VAL A 22 -4.79 3.51 -10.13
N LEU A 23 -5.54 3.78 -9.07
CA LEU A 23 -5.84 2.80 -8.03
C LEU A 23 -7.02 1.91 -8.44
N TYR A 24 -6.84 0.60 -8.25
CA TYR A 24 -7.87 -0.43 -8.46
C TYR A 24 -8.44 -0.48 -9.89
N GLY A 25 -7.60 -0.18 -10.86
CA GLY A 25 -7.89 -0.18 -12.29
C GLY A 25 -6.62 -0.23 -13.12
N GLN A 26 -6.75 -0.03 -14.43
CA GLN A 26 -5.67 -0.10 -15.40
C GLN A 26 -5.27 1.31 -15.86
N PRO A 27 -3.99 1.55 -16.22
CA PRO A 27 -3.56 2.83 -16.75
C PRO A 27 -4.22 3.10 -18.12
N ARG A 28 -4.55 4.35 -18.40
CA ARG A 28 -5.21 4.76 -19.66
C ARG A 28 -4.27 5.46 -20.64
N ALA A 29 -3.15 5.98 -20.14
CA ALA A 29 -2.15 6.66 -20.95
C ALA A 29 -0.73 6.12 -20.66
N GLU A 30 0.14 6.29 -21.64
CA GLU A 30 1.56 5.99 -21.50
C GLU A 30 2.19 6.92 -20.44
N GLY A 31 2.94 6.35 -19.50
CA GLY A 31 3.52 7.08 -18.37
C GLY A 31 2.68 7.09 -17.07
N GLU A 32 1.47 6.52 -17.09
CA GLU A 32 0.68 6.30 -15.87
C GLU A 32 1.08 4.99 -15.16
N GLY A 33 1.12 5.03 -13.83
CA GLY A 33 1.20 3.83 -12.99
C GLY A 33 -0.18 3.26 -12.69
N SER A 34 -0.24 2.01 -12.23
CA SER A 34 -1.45 1.44 -11.64
C SER A 34 -1.11 0.51 -10.48
N ALA A 35 -2.03 0.41 -9.52
CA ALA A 35 -1.85 -0.45 -8.36
C ALA A 35 -3.20 -0.93 -7.79
N GLY A 36 -3.23 -2.15 -7.26
CA GLY A 36 -4.35 -2.66 -6.44
C GLY A 36 -5.47 -3.39 -7.18
N ASP A 37 -5.47 -3.48 -8.50
CA ASP A 37 -6.56 -4.16 -9.25
C ASP A 37 -6.73 -5.65 -8.86
N ALA A 38 -5.61 -6.38 -8.74
CA ALA A 38 -5.61 -7.76 -8.26
C ALA A 38 -6.10 -7.88 -6.81
N ALA A 39 -5.68 -6.94 -5.94
CA ALA A 39 -6.11 -6.92 -4.53
C ALA A 39 -7.62 -6.68 -4.41
N LYS A 40 -8.17 -5.74 -5.18
CA LYS A 40 -9.62 -5.51 -5.26
C LYS A 40 -10.36 -6.73 -5.75
N SER A 41 -9.89 -7.33 -6.84
CA SER A 41 -10.49 -8.53 -7.42
C SER A 41 -10.53 -9.67 -6.41
N GLU A 42 -9.46 -9.86 -5.62
CA GLU A 42 -9.39 -10.88 -4.59
C GLU A 42 -10.35 -10.62 -3.42
N ILE A 43 -10.46 -9.37 -2.95
CA ILE A 43 -11.39 -8.98 -1.88
C ILE A 43 -12.84 -9.20 -2.33
N GLN A 44 -13.17 -8.82 -3.56
CA GLN A 44 -14.49 -9.04 -4.16
C GLN A 44 -14.80 -10.52 -4.35
N ARG A 45 -13.83 -11.30 -4.86
CA ARG A 45 -13.96 -12.76 -5.05
C ARG A 45 -14.23 -13.48 -3.73
N ARG A 46 -13.60 -13.03 -2.64
CA ARG A 46 -13.82 -13.54 -1.29
C ARG A 46 -15.07 -13.00 -0.61
N ARG A 47 -15.82 -12.08 -1.25
CA ARG A 47 -16.99 -11.40 -0.69
C ARG A 47 -16.69 -10.73 0.65
N LEU A 48 -15.50 -10.17 0.81
CA LEU A 48 -15.15 -9.42 2.01
C LEU A 48 -15.79 -8.03 1.95
N ASP A 49 -16.17 -7.52 3.12
CA ASP A 49 -16.75 -6.19 3.30
C ASP A 49 -15.78 -5.34 4.14
N PRO A 50 -14.74 -4.75 3.52
CA PRO A 50 -13.72 -4.00 4.24
C PRO A 50 -14.32 -2.71 4.80
N ALA A 51 -13.95 -2.38 6.05
CA ALA A 51 -14.30 -1.09 6.63
C ALA A 51 -13.74 0.05 5.76
N PRO A 52 -14.45 1.19 5.59
CA PRO A 52 -14.02 2.24 4.67
C PRO A 52 -12.60 2.75 4.93
N ARG A 53 -12.25 2.97 6.19
CA ARG A 53 -10.89 3.40 6.58
C ARG A 53 -9.84 2.31 6.37
N ALA A 54 -10.20 1.02 6.48
CA ALA A 54 -9.24 -0.04 6.16
C ALA A 54 -8.95 -0.07 4.64
N TRP A 55 -9.96 0.20 3.82
CA TRP A 55 -9.79 0.32 2.38
C TRP A 55 -9.00 1.58 1.97
N ASP A 56 -9.22 2.69 2.66
CA ASP A 56 -8.39 3.88 2.48
C ASP A 56 -6.93 3.60 2.86
N LEU A 57 -6.68 2.93 3.99
CA LEU A 57 -5.32 2.55 4.39
C LEU A 57 -4.63 1.67 3.34
N LEU A 58 -5.36 0.76 2.69
CA LEU A 58 -4.85 0.00 1.56
C LEU A 58 -4.49 0.92 0.38
N SER A 59 -5.34 1.88 0.04
CA SER A 59 -5.09 2.87 -1.01
C SER A 59 -3.83 3.69 -0.73
N ILE A 60 -3.62 4.08 0.54
CA ILE A 60 -2.42 4.78 1.00
C ILE A 60 -1.19 3.88 0.86
N ALA A 61 -1.25 2.64 1.33
CA ALA A 61 -0.14 1.70 1.24
C ALA A 61 0.28 1.43 -0.21
N LEU A 62 -0.69 1.23 -1.12
CA LEU A 62 -0.43 1.07 -2.55
C LEU A 62 0.25 2.30 -3.16
N SER A 63 -0.19 3.50 -2.76
CA SER A 63 0.39 4.77 -3.21
C SER A 63 1.83 4.93 -2.75
N VAL A 64 2.11 4.62 -1.48
CA VAL A 64 3.46 4.64 -0.89
C VAL A 64 4.39 3.65 -1.60
N VAL A 65 3.95 2.39 -1.79
CA VAL A 65 4.74 1.37 -2.50
C VAL A 65 5.03 1.80 -3.94
N THR A 66 4.04 2.36 -4.64
CA THR A 66 4.23 2.85 -6.00
C THR A 66 5.24 3.99 -6.04
N ALA A 67 5.18 4.93 -5.10
CA ALA A 67 6.12 6.03 -5.00
C ALA A 67 7.54 5.56 -4.69
N ASP A 68 7.70 4.59 -3.79
CA ASP A 68 9.00 4.04 -3.43
C ASP A 68 9.68 3.36 -4.63
N PHE A 69 8.91 2.62 -5.45
CA PHE A 69 9.42 2.02 -6.69
C PHE A 69 9.71 3.05 -7.79
N ALA A 70 8.90 4.09 -7.91
CA ALA A 70 9.03 5.07 -8.98
C ALA A 70 10.12 6.13 -8.70
N ALA A 71 10.42 6.39 -7.42
CA ALA A 71 11.43 7.35 -7.01
C ALA A 71 12.84 6.75 -7.07
N LEU A 72 13.46 6.81 -8.26
CA LEU A 72 14.86 6.44 -8.50
C LEU A 72 15.82 7.37 -7.72
N ARG A 73 16.82 6.79 -7.05
CA ARG A 73 17.78 7.50 -6.17
C ARG A 73 18.84 8.34 -6.91
N ASP A 74 18.93 8.22 -8.24
CA ASP A 74 19.97 8.84 -9.07
C ASP A 74 19.83 10.35 -9.30
N LYS A 75 18.84 11.01 -8.67
CA LYS A 75 18.54 12.44 -8.87
C LYS A 75 18.48 13.26 -7.56
N SER A 76 19.23 12.89 -6.53
CA SER A 76 19.34 13.73 -5.32
C SER A 76 20.64 14.54 -5.30
N PRO A 77 20.63 15.85 -4.97
CA PRO A 77 21.84 16.68 -4.86
C PRO A 77 22.85 16.20 -3.81
N ASP A 78 22.40 15.39 -2.85
CA ASP A 78 23.19 14.75 -1.78
C ASP A 78 23.32 13.22 -1.95
N GLY A 79 22.67 12.65 -2.97
CA GLY A 79 22.68 11.21 -3.29
C GLY A 79 21.95 10.28 -2.31
N TRP A 80 21.16 10.77 -1.33
CA TRP A 80 20.61 9.90 -0.27
C TRP A 80 19.14 10.10 0.10
N THR A 81 18.68 11.31 0.43
CA THR A 81 17.31 11.53 0.94
C THR A 81 16.36 11.99 -0.17
N ARG A 82 15.33 11.19 -0.48
CA ARG A 82 14.32 11.57 -1.49
C ARG A 82 13.27 12.49 -0.88
N GLU A 83 12.76 13.42 -1.66
CA GLU A 83 11.54 14.17 -1.33
C GLU A 83 10.37 13.58 -2.12
N ILE A 84 9.37 13.06 -1.42
CA ILE A 84 8.21 12.37 -1.99
C ILE A 84 6.93 13.08 -1.56
N GLU A 85 6.19 13.60 -2.53
CA GLU A 85 4.86 14.18 -2.34
C GLU A 85 3.79 13.25 -2.90
N LEU A 86 2.77 12.96 -2.09
CA LEU A 86 1.64 12.14 -2.47
C LEU A 86 0.32 12.89 -2.30
N ASP A 87 -0.44 12.97 -3.38
CA ASP A 87 -1.84 13.39 -3.39
C ASP A 87 -2.70 12.13 -3.57
N ILE A 88 -3.42 11.70 -2.53
CA ILE A 88 -4.11 10.40 -2.50
C ILE A 88 -5.63 10.60 -2.37
N ALA A 89 -6.41 9.96 -3.23
CA ALA A 89 -7.86 9.92 -3.12
C ALA A 89 -8.30 8.84 -2.11
N VAL A 90 -9.08 9.26 -1.12
CA VAL A 90 -9.62 8.42 -0.03
C VAL A 90 -11.11 8.72 0.16
N ALA A 91 -11.81 7.88 0.92
CA ALA A 91 -13.22 8.04 1.23
C ALA A 91 -13.49 8.95 2.44
N ASP A 92 -12.56 9.05 3.39
CA ASP A 92 -12.67 9.93 4.58
C ASP A 92 -11.48 10.90 4.64
N ALA A 93 -11.42 11.85 3.71
CA ALA A 93 -10.27 12.76 3.61
C ALA A 93 -10.05 13.62 4.87
N PRO A 94 -11.08 14.13 5.58
CA PRO A 94 -10.89 14.84 6.85
C PRO A 94 -10.16 14.01 7.90
N PHE A 95 -10.52 12.73 8.06
CA PHE A 95 -9.82 11.83 8.98
C PHE A 95 -8.35 11.67 8.60
N TRP A 96 -8.07 11.38 7.33
CA TRP A 96 -6.70 11.10 6.89
C TRP A 96 -5.80 12.33 6.89
N ASN A 97 -6.33 13.51 6.55
CA ASN A 97 -5.58 14.76 6.69
C ASN A 97 -5.23 15.05 8.16
N GLY A 98 -6.08 14.65 9.10
CA GLY A 98 -5.75 14.67 10.53
C GLY A 98 -4.59 13.74 10.92
N GLN A 99 -4.35 12.67 10.16
CA GLN A 99 -3.28 11.70 10.39
C GLN A 99 -2.07 11.85 9.47
N ALA A 100 -2.09 12.81 8.55
CA ALA A 100 -1.07 12.96 7.52
C ALA A 100 0.34 13.14 8.12
N ARG A 101 0.46 13.89 9.22
CA ARG A 101 1.74 14.11 9.90
C ARG A 101 2.28 12.82 10.52
N ALA A 102 1.44 12.06 11.22
CA ALA A 102 1.85 10.82 11.87
C ALA A 102 2.29 9.77 10.83
N LEU A 103 1.57 9.67 9.71
CA LEU A 103 1.95 8.80 8.60
C LEU A 103 3.25 9.25 7.95
N ALA A 104 3.43 10.55 7.70
CA ALA A 104 4.67 11.08 7.12
C ALA A 104 5.88 10.85 8.05
N GLU A 105 5.73 11.03 9.37
CA GLU A 105 6.77 10.76 10.36
C GLU A 105 7.14 9.28 10.41
N ALA A 106 6.13 8.38 10.38
CA ALA A 106 6.37 6.93 10.34
C ALA A 106 7.11 6.51 9.07
N LEU A 107 6.70 7.02 7.91
CA LEU A 107 7.37 6.73 6.64
C LEU A 107 8.80 7.30 6.61
N ALA A 108 9.00 8.52 7.11
CA ALA A 108 10.33 9.13 7.21
C ALA A 108 11.27 8.31 8.12
N PHE A 109 10.75 7.78 9.23
CA PHE A 109 11.52 6.89 10.09
C PHE A 109 11.91 5.58 9.38
N LEU A 110 10.98 4.98 8.62
CA LEU A 110 11.20 3.69 7.96
C LEU A 110 12.10 3.78 6.72
N THR A 111 12.04 4.88 5.97
CA THR A 111 12.73 5.00 4.67
C THR A 111 13.86 6.01 4.65
N THR A 112 13.99 6.84 5.69
CA THR A 112 14.90 8.00 5.76
C THR A 112 14.64 9.08 4.70
N ASP A 113 13.47 9.05 4.04
CA ASP A 113 13.04 10.04 3.06
C ASP A 113 12.13 11.12 3.69
N ARG A 114 11.93 12.23 2.97
CA ARG A 114 10.97 13.27 3.33
C ARG A 114 9.64 13.01 2.64
N TRP A 115 8.59 12.79 3.43
CA TRP A 115 7.25 12.51 2.94
C TRP A 115 6.30 13.68 3.18
N ALA A 116 5.55 14.07 2.17
CA ALA A 116 4.40 14.97 2.30
C ALA A 116 3.15 14.28 1.74
N LEU A 117 2.15 14.08 2.59
CA LEU A 117 0.91 13.38 2.24
C LEU A 117 -0.25 14.38 2.26
N ARG A 118 -1.05 14.39 1.19
CA ARG A 118 -2.29 15.17 1.06
C ARG A 118 -3.42 14.24 0.66
N PHE A 119 -4.52 14.28 1.39
CA PHE A 119 -5.66 13.41 1.13
C PHE A 119 -6.81 14.20 0.53
N HIS A 120 -7.40 13.64 -0.52
CA HIS A 120 -8.50 14.23 -1.28
C HIS A 120 -9.71 13.29 -1.27
N GLU A 121 -10.89 13.85 -1.41
CA GLU A 121 -12.11 13.08 -1.58
C GLU A 121 -12.13 12.34 -2.93
N GLY A 122 -13.01 11.34 -3.05
CA GLY A 122 -13.18 10.58 -4.30
C GLY A 122 -12.35 9.30 -4.37
N GLY A 123 -11.99 8.74 -3.20
CA GLY A 123 -11.53 7.36 -3.10
C GLY A 123 -12.61 6.37 -3.54
N MET A 124 -12.17 5.22 -4.08
CA MET A 124 -13.08 4.13 -4.43
C MET A 124 -13.37 3.32 -3.18
N LEU A 125 -14.64 3.01 -2.94
CA LEU A 125 -15.05 1.96 -2.01
C LEU A 125 -15.72 0.83 -2.81
N PRO A 126 -15.33 -0.43 -2.63
CA PRO A 126 -16.06 -1.54 -3.24
C PRO A 126 -17.48 -1.57 -2.69
N ALA A 127 -18.46 -1.82 -3.56
CA ALA A 127 -19.83 -2.00 -3.12
C ALA A 127 -19.91 -3.22 -2.18
N PRO A 128 -20.67 -3.13 -1.08
CA PRO A 128 -20.80 -4.22 -0.14
C PRO A 128 -21.43 -5.44 -0.85
N PRO A 129 -20.88 -6.65 -0.66
CA PRO A 129 -21.43 -7.86 -1.24
C PRO A 129 -22.81 -8.18 -0.62
N ARG A 130 -23.70 -8.80 -1.40
CA ARG A 130 -25.03 -9.23 -0.92
C ARG A 130 -24.96 -10.15 0.30
N GLU A 131 -23.97 -11.03 0.32
CA GLU A 131 -23.69 -11.96 1.42
C GLU A 131 -22.21 -11.83 1.81
N PRO A 132 -21.88 -10.95 2.75
CA PRO A 132 -20.50 -10.76 3.19
C PRO A 132 -19.93 -12.00 3.88
N ALA A 133 -18.77 -12.45 3.42
CA ALA A 133 -17.98 -13.42 4.15
C ALA A 133 -17.32 -12.72 5.34
N ARG A 134 -17.56 -13.25 6.55
CA ARG A 134 -16.91 -12.79 7.77
C ARG A 134 -15.82 -13.78 8.14
N PRO A 135 -14.54 -13.36 8.12
CA PRO A 135 -13.44 -14.22 8.56
C PRO A 135 -13.68 -14.68 10.01
N PRO A 136 -13.42 -15.95 10.36
CA PRO A 136 -13.59 -16.45 11.72
C PRO A 136 -12.52 -15.93 12.70
N GLU A 137 -11.47 -15.30 12.20
CA GLU A 137 -10.36 -14.76 12.97
C GLU A 137 -10.80 -13.58 13.82
N SER A 138 -10.29 -13.54 15.05
CA SER A 138 -10.65 -12.53 16.05
C SER A 138 -9.58 -11.45 16.24
N CYS A 139 -8.37 -11.67 15.72
CA CYS A 139 -7.26 -10.74 15.84
C CYS A 139 -6.25 -10.94 14.70
N VAL A 140 -5.37 -9.97 14.52
CA VAL A 140 -4.24 -10.02 13.58
C VAL A 140 -2.94 -10.06 14.38
N VAL A 141 -2.00 -10.92 13.98
CA VAL A 141 -0.67 -11.00 14.61
C VAL A 141 0.42 -10.84 13.56
N LEU A 142 1.48 -10.10 13.89
CA LEU A 142 2.65 -9.93 13.03
C LEU A 142 3.72 -10.94 13.45
N LEU A 143 4.03 -11.88 12.57
CA LEU A 143 5.13 -12.82 12.76
C LEU A 143 6.39 -12.25 12.12
N SER A 144 7.35 -11.90 12.98
CA SER A 144 8.66 -11.38 12.55
C SER A 144 9.62 -12.47 12.08
N GLY A 145 9.29 -13.75 12.36
CA GLY A 145 10.20 -14.89 12.24
C GLY A 145 11.00 -15.17 13.51
N GLY A 146 10.92 -14.30 14.53
CA GLY A 146 11.54 -14.50 15.84
C GLY A 146 10.66 -15.29 16.82
N LEU A 147 11.31 -15.87 17.84
CA LEU A 147 10.67 -16.67 18.89
C LEU A 147 9.62 -15.87 19.67
N ASP A 148 9.87 -14.60 19.97
CA ASP A 148 8.97 -13.78 20.78
C ASP A 148 7.62 -13.56 20.09
N SER A 149 7.65 -13.26 18.78
CA SER A 149 6.42 -13.11 17.99
C SER A 149 5.63 -14.42 17.88
N LEU A 150 6.33 -15.56 17.90
CA LEU A 150 5.70 -16.87 17.92
C LEU A 150 5.06 -17.18 19.27
N ILE A 151 5.76 -16.91 20.38
CA ILE A 151 5.23 -17.09 21.74
C ILE A 151 3.95 -16.26 21.91
N GLY A 152 3.96 -14.98 21.51
CA GLY A 152 2.77 -14.14 21.60
C GLY A 152 1.58 -14.68 20.80
N ALA A 153 1.81 -15.26 19.62
CA ALA A 153 0.75 -15.90 18.83
C ALA A 153 0.22 -17.18 19.50
N ILE A 154 1.09 -17.96 20.14
CA ILE A 154 0.71 -19.15 20.92
C ILE A 154 -0.14 -18.74 22.12
N ASP A 155 0.28 -17.72 22.87
CA ASP A 155 -0.44 -17.23 24.04
C ASP A 155 -1.85 -16.75 23.67
N LEU A 156 -2.00 -16.02 22.57
CA LEU A 156 -3.31 -15.60 22.05
C LEU A 156 -4.19 -16.79 21.69
N THR A 157 -3.62 -17.81 21.05
CA THR A 157 -4.35 -19.03 20.69
C THR A 157 -4.75 -19.81 21.95
N ALA A 158 -3.87 -19.91 22.95
CA ALA A 158 -4.14 -20.54 24.24
C ALA A 158 -5.24 -19.81 25.03
N ALA A 159 -5.33 -18.48 24.89
CA ALA A 159 -6.41 -17.66 25.42
C ALA A 159 -7.74 -17.77 24.65
N GLY A 160 -7.80 -18.58 23.58
CA GLY A 160 -9.02 -18.84 22.80
C GLY A 160 -9.26 -17.85 21.65
N HIS A 161 -8.31 -16.96 21.35
CA HIS A 161 -8.36 -16.14 20.15
C HIS A 161 -8.04 -16.97 18.90
N LYS A 162 -8.52 -16.49 17.75
CA LYS A 162 -8.23 -17.04 16.43
C LYS A 162 -7.37 -16.04 15.65
N PRO A 163 -6.04 -16.08 15.78
CA PRO A 163 -5.17 -15.09 15.14
C PRO A 163 -5.05 -15.32 13.63
N PHE A 164 -5.15 -14.23 12.86
CA PHE A 164 -4.72 -14.15 11.47
C PHE A 164 -3.26 -13.70 11.44
N ALA A 165 -2.35 -14.64 11.16
CA ALA A 165 -0.93 -14.35 11.13
C ALA A 165 -0.50 -13.71 9.80
N ILE A 166 0.19 -12.58 9.89
CA ILE A 166 0.84 -11.91 8.77
C ILE A 166 2.34 -12.04 8.95
N SER A 167 3.01 -12.58 7.93
CA SER A 167 4.47 -12.67 7.87
C SER A 167 4.96 -12.05 6.58
N GLN A 168 6.07 -11.32 6.64
CA GLN A 168 6.80 -10.93 5.44
C GLN A 168 7.67 -12.12 5.02
N THR A 169 7.44 -12.65 3.82
CA THR A 169 8.36 -13.62 3.22
C THR A 169 9.27 -12.85 2.28
N VAL A 170 10.54 -12.65 2.65
CA VAL A 170 11.53 -12.12 1.72
C VAL A 170 11.84 -13.23 0.71
N CYS A 171 11.20 -13.18 -0.46
CA CYS A 171 11.64 -13.99 -1.59
C CYS A 171 12.95 -13.42 -2.11
N VAL A 172 14.08 -13.98 -1.67
CA VAL A 172 15.38 -13.75 -2.30
C VAL A 172 15.34 -14.47 -3.65
N PHE A 173 15.07 -13.73 -4.73
CA PHE A 173 15.30 -14.24 -6.09
C PHE A 173 16.81 -14.36 -6.30
N HIS A 174 17.35 -15.57 -6.14
CA HIS A 174 18.70 -15.88 -6.61
C HIS A 174 18.62 -16.12 -8.12
N GLY A 175 18.74 -15.05 -8.90
CA GLY A 175 18.89 -15.15 -10.35
C GLY A 175 20.24 -15.79 -10.68
N MET A 176 20.27 -17.10 -10.88
CA MET A 176 21.39 -17.75 -11.57
C MET A 176 21.39 -17.27 -13.02
N VAL A 177 22.32 -16.38 -13.35
CA VAL A 177 22.72 -16.11 -14.73
C VAL A 177 23.51 -17.32 -15.20
N GLY A 178 22.81 -18.30 -15.78
CA GLY A 178 23.42 -19.31 -16.64
C GLY A 178 23.72 -18.67 -17.99
N THR A 179 24.96 -18.22 -18.17
CA THR A 179 25.49 -17.97 -19.53
C THR A 179 25.96 -19.31 -20.07
N ASP A 180 25.10 -19.99 -20.83
CA ASP A 180 25.56 -21.09 -21.68
C ASP A 180 26.17 -20.47 -22.96
N SER A 181 27.49 -20.34 -22.92
CA SER A 181 28.33 -20.19 -24.10
C SER A 181 28.74 -21.58 -24.63
N THR A 182 28.12 -22.05 -25.70
CA THR A 182 28.60 -23.13 -26.60
C THR A 182 27.68 -23.13 -27.82
N GLY A 183 28.11 -23.11 -29.09
CA GLY A 183 29.42 -23.13 -29.74
C GLY A 183 29.22 -22.79 -31.22
#